data_AF-X1QCB5-F1
#
_entry.id   AF-X1QCB5-F1
#
_cell.length_a   1.000
_cell.length_b   1.000
_cell.length_c   1.000
_cell.angle_alpha   90.00
_cell.angle_beta   90.00
_cell.angle_gamma   90.00
#
_symmetry.space_group_name_H-M   'P 1'
#
loop_
_entity.id
_entity.type
_entity.pdbx_description
1 polymer ?
#
loop_
_entity_poly.entity_id
_entity_poly.type
_entity_poly.pdbx_seq_one_letter_code
_entity_poly.pdbx_strand_id
1 'polypeptide(L)'
;TSYLNEFFRNIFQDPRPATNIDPGEVSPENPAGLIEPYYGFPSGHTSTAIATWGYIGYNFRKRLYIVIILGIIIFLVAISRMIIGVHDLQDVIGGFSLGLVVLLLFTYLEPYGTKQFNALNLPIKLIVIVVVSLVLFLLGTFLFPTSGTELLPVPVAFSDTGRISQVCGVMLGFGIGYVLENEYVKYEPSKLNLKWKIINLVIGLLIVFVVYFALEAIRGVFDSVFYRFARYAIIGFVLGYLVPLIFVKLNKIQ
;
A
#
# COMPACT_ATOMS: atom_id res chain seq x y z
N THR A 1 3.61 5.74 4.12
CA THR A 1 4.96 5.15 4.07
C THR A 1 5.32 4.58 2.72
N SER A 2 4.45 3.82 2.05
CA SER A 2 4.78 3.13 0.79
C SER A 2 5.35 4.06 -0.30
N TYR A 3 4.70 5.21 -0.55
CA TYR A 3 5.23 6.20 -1.51
C TYR A 3 6.65 6.68 -1.17
N LEU A 4 6.88 7.05 0.09
CA LEU A 4 8.19 7.53 0.55
C LEU A 4 9.26 6.43 0.51
N ASN A 5 8.90 5.17 0.76
CA ASN A 5 9.85 4.06 0.61
C ASN A 5 10.30 3.94 -0.83
N GLU A 6 9.39 3.94 -1.80
CA GLU A 6 9.75 3.86 -3.22
C GLU A 6 10.56 5.08 -3.65
N PHE A 7 10.20 6.27 -3.17
CA PHE A 7 10.95 7.49 -3.42
C PHE A 7 12.40 7.37 -2.92
N PHE A 8 12.61 6.94 -1.67
CA PHE A 8 13.97 6.79 -1.13
C PHE A 8 14.72 5.61 -1.73
N ARG A 9 14.06 4.49 -2.06
CA ARG A 9 14.67 3.34 -2.76
C ARG A 9 15.27 3.77 -4.09
N ASN A 10 14.53 4.56 -4.86
CA ASN A 10 15.02 5.05 -6.15
C ASN A 10 16.14 6.09 -6.04
N ILE A 11 16.25 6.78 -4.89
CA ILE A 11 17.36 7.71 -4.61
C ILE A 11 18.62 6.96 -4.18
N PHE A 12 18.50 6.06 -3.20
CA PHE A 12 19.66 5.42 -2.58
C PHE A 12 20.17 4.21 -3.35
N GLN A 13 19.27 3.48 -4.02
CA GLN A 13 19.60 2.33 -4.86
C GLN A 13 20.52 1.31 -4.18
N ASP A 14 20.33 1.13 -2.87
CA ASP A 14 21.18 0.27 -2.06
C ASP A 14 20.94 -1.20 -2.45
N PRO A 15 21.98 -1.94 -2.85
CA PRO A 15 21.86 -3.35 -3.20
C PRO A 15 21.46 -4.18 -1.97
N ARG A 16 20.78 -5.29 -2.22
CA ARG A 16 20.43 -6.27 -1.18
C ARG A 16 21.66 -7.09 -0.76
N PRO A 17 21.62 -7.75 0.42
CA PRO A 17 22.65 -8.70 0.81
C PRO A 17 22.84 -9.80 -0.24
N ALA A 18 24.05 -10.34 -0.34
CA ALA A 18 24.36 -11.45 -1.27
C ALA A 18 23.51 -12.71 -1.03
N THR A 19 22.92 -12.85 0.16
CA THR A 19 21.99 -13.92 0.52
C THR A 19 20.59 -13.79 -0.10
N ASN A 20 20.28 -12.69 -0.78
CA ASN A 20 18.99 -12.44 -1.44
C ASN A 20 18.81 -13.20 -2.77
N ILE A 21 19.52 -14.31 -2.97
CA ILE A 21 19.49 -15.12 -4.19
C ILE A 21 19.08 -16.54 -3.81
N ASP A 22 18.01 -17.03 -4.45
CA ASP A 22 17.50 -18.39 -4.31
C ASP A 22 17.30 -19.01 -5.72
N PRO A 23 17.95 -20.14 -6.04
CA PRO A 23 17.71 -20.86 -7.29
C PRO A 23 16.24 -21.23 -7.54
N GLY A 24 15.43 -21.36 -6.49
CA GLY A 24 13.99 -21.62 -6.59
C GLY A 24 13.17 -20.44 -7.11
N GLU A 25 13.71 -19.22 -7.07
CA GLU A 25 13.04 -17.99 -7.51
C GLU A 25 13.37 -17.60 -8.96
N VAL A 26 14.17 -18.42 -9.66
CA VAL A 26 14.56 -18.15 -11.04
C VAL A 26 13.37 -18.34 -11.98
N SER A 27 13.00 -17.28 -12.69
CA SER A 27 11.95 -17.28 -13.70
C SER A 27 12.30 -16.39 -14.90
N PRO A 28 11.57 -16.44 -16.03
CA PRO A 28 11.82 -15.53 -17.15
C PRO A 28 11.83 -14.05 -16.75
N GLU A 29 10.97 -13.67 -15.81
CA GLU A 29 10.87 -12.32 -15.24
C GLU A 29 11.82 -12.06 -14.05
N ASN A 30 12.47 -13.09 -13.50
CA ASN A 30 13.46 -13.00 -12.42
C ASN A 30 14.68 -13.89 -12.71
N PRO A 31 15.47 -13.61 -13.76
CA PRO A 31 16.57 -14.48 -14.18
C PRO A 31 17.70 -14.57 -13.13
N ALA A 32 17.78 -13.58 -12.24
CA ALA A 32 18.75 -13.52 -11.16
C ALA A 32 18.35 -14.32 -9.91
N GLY A 33 17.13 -14.89 -9.86
CA GLY A 33 16.64 -15.64 -8.70
C GLY A 33 16.56 -14.79 -7.43
N LEU A 34 16.22 -13.50 -7.56
CA LEU A 34 16.13 -12.61 -6.40
C LEU A 34 14.89 -12.94 -5.58
N ILE A 35 15.05 -13.19 -4.28
CA ILE A 35 13.92 -13.35 -3.35
C ILE A 35 13.10 -12.05 -3.30
N GLU A 36 13.80 -10.93 -3.29
CA GLU A 36 13.21 -9.59 -3.36
C GLU A 36 13.85 -8.79 -4.50
N PRO A 37 13.12 -8.51 -5.60
CA PRO A 37 13.67 -7.90 -6.81
C PRO A 37 13.79 -6.36 -6.76
N TYR A 38 13.83 -5.78 -5.55
CA TYR A 38 13.86 -4.34 -5.31
C TYR A 38 15.02 -3.94 -4.39
N TYR A 39 15.53 -2.72 -4.53
CA TYR A 39 16.56 -2.14 -3.65
C TYR A 39 16.29 -2.36 -2.14
N GLY A 40 17.34 -2.52 -1.35
CA GLY A 40 17.28 -2.80 0.09
C GLY A 40 16.80 -1.61 0.89
N PHE A 41 17.50 -0.48 0.76
CA PHE A 41 17.30 0.66 1.62
C PHE A 41 16.20 1.63 1.14
N PRO A 42 15.32 2.12 2.03
CA PRO A 42 15.02 1.59 3.36
C PRO A 42 14.08 0.36 3.30
N SER A 43 14.04 -0.43 4.37
CA SER A 43 13.16 -1.60 4.47
C SER A 43 11.67 -1.20 4.48
N GLY A 44 10.94 -1.56 3.40
CA GLY A 44 9.51 -1.28 3.25
C GLY A 44 8.62 -2.06 4.25
N HIS A 45 9.02 -3.28 4.59
CA HIS A 45 8.33 -4.10 5.59
C HIS A 45 8.40 -3.45 6.98
N THR A 46 9.61 -3.01 7.37
CA THR A 46 9.86 -2.39 8.68
C THR A 46 9.11 -1.05 8.80
N SER A 47 9.22 -0.18 7.79
CA SER A 47 8.55 1.12 7.81
C SER A 47 7.02 1.00 7.79
N THR A 48 6.47 0.04 7.04
CA THR A 48 5.02 -0.23 7.01
C THR A 48 4.55 -0.82 8.34
N ALA A 49 5.29 -1.77 8.94
CA ALA A 49 4.96 -2.31 10.25
C ALA A 49 4.88 -1.23 11.32
N ILE A 50 5.83 -0.29 11.35
CA ILE A 50 5.81 0.81 12.32
C ILE A 50 4.65 1.75 12.06
N ALA A 51 4.42 2.17 10.82
CA ALA A 51 3.33 3.09 10.53
C ALA A 51 1.97 2.48 10.85
N THR A 52 1.73 1.22 10.47
CA THR A 52 0.45 0.54 10.70
C THR A 52 0.28 0.14 12.15
N TRP A 53 1.17 -0.69 12.70
CA TRP A 53 1.03 -1.21 14.06
C TRP A 53 1.29 -0.14 15.11
N GLY A 54 2.21 0.80 14.84
CA GLY A 54 2.46 1.94 15.71
C GLY A 54 1.25 2.89 15.77
N TYR A 55 0.55 3.13 14.65
CA TYR A 55 -0.67 3.94 14.67
C TYR A 55 -1.81 3.26 15.44
N ILE A 56 -1.99 1.94 15.27
CA ILE A 56 -2.95 1.17 16.08
C ILE A 56 -2.55 1.25 17.56
N GLY A 57 -1.27 1.04 17.87
CA GLY A 57 -0.74 1.15 19.24
C GLY A 57 -0.98 2.52 19.87
N TYR A 58 -0.80 3.60 19.10
CA TYR A 58 -1.10 4.96 19.54
C TYR A 58 -2.58 5.17 19.89
N ASN A 59 -3.50 4.61 19.10
CA ASN A 59 -4.93 4.67 19.37
C ASN A 59 -5.32 3.88 20.63
N PHE A 60 -4.63 2.77 20.91
CA PHE A 60 -4.83 1.94 22.09
C PHE A 60 -3.83 2.21 23.22
N ARG A 61 -3.16 3.37 23.24
CA ARG A 61 -2.05 3.68 24.18
C ARG A 61 -2.36 3.54 25.67
N LYS A 62 -3.64 3.60 26.06
CA LYS A 62 -4.10 3.37 27.45
C LYS A 62 -4.11 1.89 27.86
N ARG A 63 -4.01 0.96 26.90
CA ARG A 63 -4.02 -0.49 27.10
C ARG A 63 -2.61 -1.03 26.84
N LEU A 64 -1.76 -0.98 27.88
CA LEU A 64 -0.33 -1.29 27.77
C LEU A 64 -0.05 -2.64 27.11
N TYR A 65 -0.84 -3.68 27.41
CA TYR A 65 -0.69 -5.00 26.79
C TYR A 65 -0.83 -4.97 25.26
N ILE A 66 -1.72 -4.13 24.70
CA ILE A 66 -1.87 -3.97 23.24
C ILE A 66 -0.63 -3.32 22.66
N VAL A 67 -0.12 -2.28 23.31
CA VAL A 67 1.10 -1.57 22.86
C VAL A 67 2.30 -2.52 22.86
N ILE A 68 2.45 -3.34 23.90
CA ILE A 68 3.53 -4.34 23.99
C ILE A 68 3.41 -5.37 22.87
N ILE A 69 2.23 -5.96 22.65
CA ILE A 69 2.02 -6.96 21.60
C ILE A 69 2.36 -6.38 20.22
N LEU A 70 1.88 -5.17 19.92
CA LEU A 70 2.16 -4.51 18.64
C LEU A 70 3.64 -4.14 18.49
N GLY A 71 4.31 -3.76 19.57
CA GLY A 71 5.76 -3.55 19.61
C GLY A 71 6.54 -4.83 19.31
N ILE A 72 6.12 -5.96 19.88
CA ILE A 72 6.69 -7.28 19.58
C ILE A 72 6.48 -7.62 18.09
N ILE A 73 5.31 -7.38 17.54
CA ILE A 73 5.04 -7.62 16.10
C ILE A 73 5.99 -6.77 15.24
N ILE A 74 6.17 -5.48 15.53
CA ILE A 74 7.11 -4.61 14.81
C ILE A 74 8.53 -5.19 14.88
N PHE A 75 8.98 -5.60 16.07
CA PHE A 75 10.30 -6.19 16.26
C PHE A 75 10.46 -7.49 15.46
N LEU A 76 9.48 -8.40 15.52
CA LEU A 76 9.50 -9.66 14.79
C LEU A 76 9.50 -9.45 13.27
N VAL A 77 8.77 -8.45 12.77
CA VAL A 77 8.82 -8.09 11.34
C VAL A 77 10.20 -7.56 10.96
N ALA A 78 10.81 -6.71 11.77
CA ALA A 78 12.14 -6.17 11.49
C ALA A 78 13.22 -7.27 11.47
N ILE A 79 13.21 -8.14 12.49
CA ILE A 79 14.18 -9.24 12.60
C ILE A 79 13.98 -10.29 11.51
N SER A 80 12.73 -10.62 11.15
CA SER A 80 12.48 -11.65 10.13
C SER A 80 13.16 -11.33 8.81
N ARG A 81 13.25 -10.05 8.43
CA ARG A 81 13.90 -9.61 7.20
C ARG A 81 15.41 -9.85 7.18
N MET A 82 16.07 -9.73 8.32
CA MET A 82 17.50 -10.05 8.44
C MET A 82 17.70 -11.57 8.47
N ILE A 83 16.83 -12.32 9.17
CA ILE A 83 16.93 -13.80 9.25
C ILE A 83 16.80 -14.44 7.87
N ILE A 84 15.85 -13.98 7.05
CA ILE A 84 15.68 -14.50 5.68
C ILE A 84 16.73 -13.95 4.69
N GLY A 85 17.67 -13.13 5.15
CA GLY A 85 18.82 -12.70 4.35
C GLY A 85 18.51 -11.70 3.23
N VAL A 86 17.40 -10.96 3.32
CA VAL A 86 16.98 -10.01 2.27
C VAL A 86 17.17 -8.56 2.66
N HIS A 87 17.64 -8.24 3.85
CA HIS A 87 17.91 -6.87 4.29
C HIS A 87 19.12 -6.81 5.21
N ASP A 88 19.95 -5.80 5.01
CA ASP A 88 21.01 -5.45 5.95
C ASP A 88 20.46 -4.70 7.16
N LEU A 89 21.24 -4.64 8.25
CA LEU A 89 20.86 -3.89 9.45
C LEU A 89 20.55 -2.41 9.14
N GLN A 90 21.30 -1.80 8.21
CA GLN A 90 21.06 -0.42 7.78
C GLN A 90 19.68 -0.24 7.14
N ASP A 91 19.20 -1.20 6.34
CA ASP A 91 17.87 -1.16 5.72
C ASP A 91 16.78 -1.15 6.77
N VAL A 92 16.93 -1.98 7.80
CA VAL A 92 15.99 -2.11 8.90
C VAL A 92 15.98 -0.83 9.74
N ILE A 93 17.14 -0.27 10.06
CA ILE A 93 17.23 1.01 10.80
C ILE A 93 16.64 2.16 9.98
N GLY A 94 16.93 2.22 8.68
CA GLY A 94 16.36 3.22 7.76
C GLY A 94 14.84 3.10 7.64
N GLY A 95 14.35 1.87 7.47
CA GLY A 95 12.92 1.56 7.50
C GLY A 95 12.28 1.94 8.82
N PHE A 96 12.98 1.69 9.93
CA PHE A 96 12.50 2.04 11.26
C PHE A 96 12.31 3.55 11.40
N SER A 97 13.36 4.29 11.04
CA SER A 97 13.41 5.75 11.12
C SER A 97 12.35 6.40 10.24
N LEU A 98 12.23 5.94 8.98
CA LEU A 98 11.22 6.43 8.05
C LEU A 98 9.80 6.16 8.58
N GLY A 99 9.54 4.93 9.05
CA GLY A 99 8.24 4.56 9.62
C GLY A 99 7.88 5.41 10.83
N LEU A 100 8.84 5.63 11.73
CA LEU A 100 8.64 6.41 12.95
C LEU A 100 8.39 7.89 12.64
N VAL A 101 9.18 8.50 11.76
CA VAL A 101 8.98 9.91 11.34
C VAL A 101 7.59 10.09 10.73
N VAL A 102 7.19 9.19 9.82
CA VAL A 102 5.86 9.23 9.21
C VAL A 102 4.76 9.05 10.25
N LEU A 103 4.92 8.10 11.19
CA LEU A 103 3.95 7.89 12.26
C LEU A 103 3.78 9.13 13.15
N LEU A 104 4.87 9.75 13.57
CA LEU A 104 4.85 10.95 14.41
C LEU A 104 4.21 12.14 13.68
N LEU A 105 4.63 12.38 12.44
CA LEU A 105 4.05 13.44 11.60
C LEU A 105 2.57 13.20 11.35
N PHE A 106 2.18 11.97 10.99
CA PHE A 106 0.79 11.64 10.74
C PHE A 106 -0.06 11.83 12.01
N THR A 107 0.39 11.31 13.15
CA THR A 107 -0.32 11.42 14.42
C THR A 107 -0.48 12.88 14.88
N TYR A 108 0.49 13.74 14.57
CA TYR A 108 0.44 15.17 14.86
C TYR A 108 -0.48 15.93 13.90
N LEU A 109 -0.40 15.64 12.59
CA LEU A 109 -1.09 16.40 11.54
C LEU A 109 -2.52 15.93 11.27
N GLU A 110 -2.82 14.65 11.50
CA GLU A 110 -4.12 14.03 11.20
C GLU A 110 -5.31 14.80 11.83
N PRO A 111 -5.30 15.21 13.11
CA PRO A 111 -6.45 15.88 13.71
C PRO A 111 -6.77 17.23 13.05
N TYR A 112 -5.73 17.93 12.58
CA TYR A 112 -5.88 19.16 11.84
C TYR A 112 -6.41 18.82 10.44
N GLY A 113 -5.67 18.03 9.68
CA GLY A 113 -5.98 17.71 8.28
C GLY A 113 -7.37 17.14 8.09
N THR A 114 -7.78 16.21 8.96
CA THR A 114 -9.12 15.61 8.96
C THR A 114 -10.20 16.68 9.19
N LYS A 115 -9.99 17.63 10.11
CA LYS A 115 -10.93 18.74 10.37
C LYS A 115 -11.09 19.64 9.13
N GLN A 116 -9.99 20.05 8.50
CA GLN A 116 -10.08 20.91 7.30
C GLN A 116 -10.68 20.15 6.12
N PHE A 117 -10.27 18.90 5.89
CA PHE A 117 -10.77 18.09 4.79
C PHE A 117 -12.27 17.83 4.94
N ASN A 118 -12.75 17.52 6.15
CA ASN A 118 -14.17 17.25 6.39
C ASN A 118 -15.05 18.49 6.21
N ALA A 119 -14.51 19.70 6.43
CA ALA A 119 -15.21 20.96 6.18
C ALA A 119 -15.41 21.27 4.68
N LEU A 120 -14.71 20.58 3.78
CA LEU A 120 -14.86 20.77 2.33
C LEU A 120 -16.15 20.13 1.80
N ASN A 121 -16.70 20.75 0.78
CA ASN A 121 -17.82 20.22 0.00
C ASN A 121 -17.35 19.00 -0.81
N LEU A 122 -18.27 18.10 -1.15
CA LEU A 122 -17.96 16.88 -1.92
C LEU A 122 -17.14 17.14 -3.20
N PRO A 123 -17.49 18.09 -4.09
CA PRO A 123 -16.70 18.33 -5.31
C PRO A 123 -15.25 18.71 -5.01
N ILE A 124 -15.02 19.51 -3.97
CA ILE A 124 -13.67 19.96 -3.59
C ILE A 124 -12.88 18.78 -3.00
N LYS A 125 -13.50 17.93 -2.17
CA LYS A 125 -12.86 16.69 -1.66
C LYS A 125 -12.36 15.81 -2.81
N LEU A 126 -13.20 15.61 -3.82
CA LEU A 126 -12.86 14.82 -5.00
C LEU A 126 -11.71 15.46 -5.80
N ILE A 127 -11.77 16.79 -6.03
CA ILE A 127 -10.68 17.52 -6.70
C ILE A 127 -9.36 17.36 -5.95
N VAL A 128 -9.36 17.54 -4.62
CA VAL A 128 -8.15 17.39 -3.80
C VAL A 128 -7.56 15.99 -3.93
N ILE A 129 -8.38 14.93 -3.84
CA ILE A 129 -7.92 13.54 -3.98
C ILE A 129 -7.33 13.29 -5.37
N VAL A 130 -8.02 13.73 -6.42
CA VAL A 130 -7.58 13.58 -7.80
C VAL A 130 -6.25 14.31 -8.02
N VAL A 131 -6.19 15.58 -7.65
CA VAL A 131 -5.00 16.42 -7.84
C VAL A 131 -3.82 15.87 -7.06
N VAL A 132 -3.98 15.53 -5.78
CA VAL A 132 -2.87 14.98 -4.98
C VAL A 132 -2.37 13.66 -5.56
N SER A 133 -3.27 12.74 -5.93
CA SER A 133 -2.88 11.44 -6.47
C SER A 133 -2.19 11.57 -7.83
N LEU A 134 -2.69 12.45 -8.71
CA LEU A 134 -2.08 12.71 -10.01
C LEU A 134 -0.74 13.43 -9.89
N VAL A 135 -0.63 14.45 -9.02
CA VAL A 135 0.64 15.15 -8.79
C VAL A 135 1.70 14.19 -8.26
N LEU A 136 1.38 13.34 -7.28
CA LEU A 136 2.33 12.36 -6.75
C LEU A 136 2.71 11.29 -7.79
N PHE A 137 1.75 10.85 -8.61
CA PHE A 137 2.00 9.93 -9.72
C PHE A 137 2.94 10.55 -10.77
N LEU A 138 2.63 11.76 -11.24
CA LEU A 138 3.44 12.48 -12.22
C LEU A 138 4.82 12.78 -11.66
N LEU A 139 4.91 13.28 -10.43
CA LEU A 139 6.18 13.58 -9.76
C LEU A 139 7.08 12.34 -9.71
N GLY A 140 6.54 11.20 -9.26
CA GLY A 140 7.33 9.97 -9.19
C GLY A 140 7.72 9.43 -10.57
N THR A 141 6.80 9.48 -11.54
CA THR A 141 7.06 9.04 -12.93
C THR A 141 8.12 9.90 -13.61
N PHE A 142 8.12 11.22 -13.39
CA PHE A 142 9.10 12.13 -14.01
C PHE A 142 10.44 12.11 -13.30
N LEU A 143 10.48 11.97 -11.97
CA LEU A 143 11.74 11.90 -11.22
C LEU A 143 12.44 10.55 -11.44
N PHE A 144 11.67 9.48 -11.67
CA PHE A 144 12.19 8.13 -11.86
C PHE A 144 11.62 7.54 -13.15
N PRO A 145 12.05 7.99 -14.34
CA PRO A 145 11.49 7.55 -15.62
C PRO A 145 11.80 6.09 -15.97
N THR A 146 12.78 5.47 -15.30
CA THR A 146 13.04 4.02 -15.33
C THR A 146 12.08 3.22 -14.45
N SER A 147 11.20 3.88 -13.69
CA SER A 147 10.11 3.23 -12.96
C SER A 147 9.12 2.62 -13.94
N GLY A 148 9.12 1.29 -14.05
CA GLY A 148 8.24 0.52 -14.91
C GLY A 148 8.95 -0.26 -16.02
N THR A 149 10.25 -0.07 -16.25
CA THR A 149 11.01 -0.91 -17.17
C THR A 149 11.38 -2.23 -16.49
N GLU A 150 11.17 -3.35 -17.19
CA GLU A 150 11.65 -4.66 -16.73
C GLU A 150 13.18 -4.66 -16.58
N LEU A 151 13.68 -5.59 -15.77
CA LEU A 151 15.10 -5.78 -15.47
C LEU A 151 15.93 -5.62 -16.75
N LEU A 152 16.79 -4.60 -16.80
CA LEU A 152 17.83 -4.57 -17.81
C LEU A 152 18.73 -5.78 -17.53
N PRO A 153 19.09 -6.59 -18.56
CA PRO A 153 20.09 -7.61 -18.39
C PRO A 153 21.42 -6.92 -18.08
N VAL A 154 21.76 -6.83 -16.78
CA VAL A 154 23.03 -6.39 -16.17
C VAL A 154 23.63 -5.10 -16.79
N PRO A 155 23.67 -3.96 -16.06
CA PRO A 155 24.16 -3.92 -14.68
C PRO A 155 23.16 -3.37 -13.64
N VAL A 156 21.91 -3.10 -14.01
CA VAL A 156 20.92 -2.56 -13.05
C VAL A 156 20.01 -3.70 -12.55
N ALA A 157 20.43 -4.36 -11.48
CA ALA A 157 19.87 -5.61 -10.97
C ALA A 157 18.51 -5.49 -10.25
N PHE A 158 17.92 -4.30 -10.14
CA PHE A 158 16.66 -4.07 -9.43
C PHE A 158 15.69 -3.27 -10.30
N SER A 159 14.50 -3.81 -10.52
CA SER A 159 13.44 -3.12 -11.28
C SER A 159 12.56 -2.30 -10.32
N ASP A 160 12.28 -1.05 -10.67
CA ASP A 160 11.15 -0.36 -10.07
C ASP A 160 9.91 -0.81 -10.86
N THR A 161 9.14 -1.74 -10.31
CA THR A 161 7.96 -2.34 -10.96
C THR A 161 6.75 -1.37 -11.00
N GLY A 162 6.98 -0.07 -11.14
CA GLY A 162 5.94 0.94 -11.16
C GLY A 162 5.17 1.01 -9.85
N ARG A 163 5.84 0.77 -8.70
CA ARG A 163 5.19 0.74 -7.38
C ARG A 163 4.60 2.11 -7.02
N ILE A 164 5.24 3.18 -7.48
CA ILE A 164 4.69 4.55 -7.40
C ILE A 164 3.31 4.61 -8.07
N SER A 165 3.18 4.09 -9.29
CA SER A 165 1.91 4.02 -10.02
C SER A 165 0.85 3.22 -9.26
N GLN A 166 1.24 2.09 -8.67
CA GLN A 166 0.33 1.25 -7.87
C GLN A 166 -0.18 2.02 -6.65
N VAL A 167 0.71 2.64 -5.87
CA VAL A 167 0.36 3.37 -4.65
C VAL A 167 -0.54 4.57 -4.97
N CYS A 168 -0.18 5.38 -5.96
CA CYS A 168 -0.98 6.53 -6.36
C CYS A 168 -2.34 6.12 -6.97
N GLY A 169 -2.38 5.00 -7.69
CA GLY A 169 -3.62 4.40 -8.17
C GLY A 169 -4.56 4.04 -7.01
N VAL A 170 -4.06 3.27 -6.03
CA VAL A 170 -4.84 2.95 -4.82
C VAL A 170 -5.30 4.22 -4.10
N MET A 171 -4.44 5.23 -3.93
CA MET A 171 -4.80 6.51 -3.31
C MET A 171 -5.96 7.20 -4.02
N LEU A 172 -5.93 7.25 -5.36
CA LEU A 172 -6.99 7.83 -6.17
C LEU A 172 -8.30 7.05 -6.00
N GLY A 173 -8.24 5.74 -6.28
CA GLY A 173 -9.40 4.87 -6.30
C GLY A 173 -10.09 4.76 -4.95
N PHE A 174 -9.31 4.41 -3.93
CA PHE A 174 -9.80 4.28 -2.57
C PHE A 174 -10.22 5.63 -2.00
N GLY A 175 -9.50 6.72 -2.28
CA GLY A 175 -9.87 8.06 -1.83
C GLY A 175 -11.24 8.50 -2.36
N ILE A 176 -11.44 8.41 -3.68
CA ILE A 176 -12.74 8.69 -4.30
C ILE A 176 -13.80 7.76 -3.72
N GLY A 177 -13.50 6.47 -3.64
CA GLY A 177 -14.45 5.47 -3.18
C GLY A 177 -14.91 5.73 -1.74
N TYR A 178 -13.97 6.03 -0.84
CA TYR A 178 -14.23 6.33 0.57
C TYR A 178 -15.08 7.60 0.75
N VAL A 179 -14.82 8.66 -0.02
CA VAL A 179 -15.62 9.90 0.09
C VAL A 179 -17.06 9.67 -0.40
N LEU A 180 -17.24 8.95 -1.51
CA LEU A 180 -18.57 8.61 -2.02
C LEU A 180 -19.31 7.63 -1.11
N GLU A 181 -18.59 6.70 -0.48
CA GLU A 181 -19.14 5.76 0.48
C GLU A 181 -19.71 6.48 1.69
N ASN A 182 -18.95 7.41 2.28
CA ASN A 182 -19.41 8.21 3.42
C ASN A 182 -20.62 9.09 3.08
N GLU A 183 -20.68 9.65 1.86
CA GLU A 183 -21.76 10.55 1.45
C GLU A 183 -23.05 9.78 1.13
N TYR A 184 -22.95 8.71 0.34
CA TYR A 184 -24.10 8.06 -0.29
C TYR A 184 -24.42 6.67 0.25
N VAL A 185 -23.42 5.90 0.72
CA VAL A 185 -23.58 4.48 1.07
C VAL A 185 -23.77 4.28 2.56
N LYS A 186 -22.92 4.88 3.40
CA LYS A 186 -22.98 4.85 4.87
C LYS A 186 -23.08 3.42 5.41
N TYR A 187 -22.18 2.55 4.97
CA TYR A 187 -22.12 1.16 5.38
C TYR A 187 -21.66 1.05 6.84
N GLU A 188 -22.52 0.50 7.70
CA GLU A 188 -22.21 0.32 9.13
C GLU A 188 -22.08 -1.17 9.51
N PRO A 189 -20.88 -1.74 9.44
CA PRO A 189 -20.67 -3.15 9.75
C PRO A 189 -20.86 -3.49 11.24
N SER A 190 -20.80 -2.49 12.14
CA SER A 190 -20.95 -2.68 13.59
C SER A 190 -22.32 -3.23 13.98
N LYS A 191 -23.37 -2.85 13.25
CA LYS A 191 -24.76 -3.28 13.48
C LYS A 191 -25.05 -4.71 13.03
N LEU A 192 -24.16 -5.32 12.25
CA LEU A 192 -24.34 -6.67 11.74
C LEU A 192 -23.97 -7.75 12.77
N ASN A 193 -24.69 -8.86 12.73
CA ASN A 193 -24.30 -10.07 13.46
C ASN A 193 -23.04 -10.72 12.84
N LEU A 194 -22.42 -11.66 13.57
CA LEU A 194 -21.18 -12.29 13.12
C LEU A 194 -21.34 -13.03 11.78
N LYS A 195 -22.50 -13.68 11.55
CA LYS A 195 -22.79 -14.39 10.30
C LYS A 195 -22.65 -13.45 9.09
N TRP A 196 -23.28 -12.28 9.13
CA TRP A 196 -23.22 -11.32 8.02
C TRP A 196 -21.87 -10.64 7.89
N LYS A 197 -21.14 -10.43 8.99
CA LYS A 197 -19.74 -9.97 8.94
C LYS A 197 -18.86 -10.94 8.16
N ILE A 198 -19.01 -12.25 8.42
CA ILE A 198 -18.26 -13.30 7.70
C ILE A 198 -18.70 -13.38 6.24
N ILE A 199 -20.01 -13.37 5.95
CA ILE A 199 -20.52 -13.39 4.57
C ILE A 199 -19.97 -12.19 3.77
N ASN A 200 -20.05 -10.98 4.33
CA ASN A 200 -19.57 -9.78 3.67
C ASN A 200 -18.04 -9.84 3.48
N LEU A 201 -17.28 -10.35 4.45
CA LEU A 201 -15.84 -10.56 4.27
C LEU A 201 -15.54 -11.49 3.08
N VAL A 202 -16.21 -12.65 3.01
CA VAL A 202 -15.99 -13.64 1.94
C VAL A 202 -16.38 -13.05 0.58
N ILE A 203 -17.56 -12.44 0.46
CA ILE A 203 -18.03 -11.82 -0.79
C ILE A 203 -17.10 -10.68 -1.20
N GLY A 204 -16.68 -9.83 -0.26
CA GLY A 204 -15.76 -8.73 -0.52
C GLY A 204 -14.41 -9.21 -1.06
N LEU A 205 -13.83 -10.24 -0.44
CA LEU A 205 -12.59 -10.86 -0.91
C LEU A 205 -12.76 -11.46 -2.30
N LEU A 206 -13.86 -12.18 -2.55
CA LEU A 206 -14.14 -12.75 -3.87
C LEU A 206 -14.24 -11.66 -4.95
N ILE A 207 -14.98 -10.57 -4.70
CA ILE A 207 -15.10 -9.45 -5.65
C ILE A 207 -13.73 -8.84 -5.93
N VAL A 208 -12.94 -8.55 -4.89
CA VAL A 208 -11.61 -7.95 -5.04
C VAL A 208 -10.68 -8.86 -5.82
N PHE A 209 -10.68 -10.18 -5.53
CA PHE A 209 -9.85 -11.14 -6.27
C PHE A 209 -10.28 -11.28 -7.73
N VAL A 210 -11.59 -11.36 -8.01
CA VAL A 210 -12.10 -11.44 -9.38
C VAL A 210 -11.64 -10.22 -10.18
N VAL A 211 -11.80 -9.02 -9.63
CA VAL A 211 -11.34 -7.78 -10.29
C VAL A 211 -9.81 -7.77 -10.45
N TYR A 212 -9.07 -8.16 -9.40
CA TYR A 212 -7.61 -8.19 -9.41
C TYR A 212 -7.06 -9.09 -10.51
N PHE A 213 -7.56 -10.33 -10.60
CA PHE A 213 -7.11 -11.32 -11.60
C PHE A 213 -7.62 -11.00 -13.00
N ALA A 214 -8.85 -10.50 -13.14
CA ALA A 214 -9.36 -10.05 -14.45
C ALA A 214 -8.50 -8.93 -15.03
N LEU A 215 -8.06 -7.98 -14.19
CA LEU A 215 -7.13 -6.94 -14.62
C LEU A 215 -5.72 -7.51 -14.87
N GLU A 216 -5.19 -8.41 -14.03
CA GLU A 216 -3.88 -9.05 -14.32
C GLU A 216 -3.88 -9.76 -15.68
N ALA A 217 -4.96 -10.45 -16.05
CA ALA A 217 -5.03 -11.23 -17.29
C ALA A 217 -4.86 -10.39 -18.56
N ILE A 218 -5.23 -9.10 -18.53
CA ILE A 218 -5.08 -8.19 -19.67
C ILE A 218 -3.79 -7.35 -19.62
N ARG A 219 -2.98 -7.51 -18.57
CA ARG A 219 -1.75 -6.73 -18.38
C ARG A 219 -0.80 -6.88 -19.56
N GLY A 220 -0.61 -8.10 -20.07
CA GLY A 220 0.32 -8.37 -21.18
C GLY A 220 0.02 -7.62 -22.49
N VAL A 221 -1.18 -7.05 -22.62
CA VAL A 221 -1.58 -6.26 -23.80
C VAL A 221 -1.26 -4.77 -23.64
N PHE A 222 -1.24 -4.25 -22.41
CA PHE A 222 -1.19 -2.80 -22.13
C PHE A 222 -0.16 -2.39 -21.04
N ASP A 223 0.82 -3.25 -20.72
CA ASP A 223 1.68 -3.02 -19.55
C ASP A 223 2.43 -1.70 -19.65
N SER A 224 2.08 -0.78 -18.76
CA SER A 224 2.61 0.57 -18.68
C SER A 224 2.38 1.13 -17.29
N VAL A 225 3.12 2.17 -16.91
CA VAL A 225 2.90 2.89 -15.66
C VAL A 225 1.47 3.44 -15.55
N PHE A 226 0.86 3.85 -16.68
CA PHE A 226 -0.51 4.33 -16.75
C PHE A 226 -1.53 3.21 -16.54
N TYR A 227 -1.29 2.05 -17.15
CA TYR A 227 -2.14 0.88 -16.94
C TYR A 227 -2.09 0.42 -15.48
N ARG A 228 -0.89 0.36 -14.88
CA ARG A 228 -0.74 0.02 -13.46
C ARG A 228 -1.47 1.03 -12.57
N PHE A 229 -1.31 2.34 -12.82
CA PHE A 229 -2.06 3.37 -12.11
C PHE A 229 -3.58 3.16 -12.20
N ALA A 230 -4.12 2.99 -13.42
CA ALA A 230 -5.55 2.79 -13.66
C ALA A 230 -6.06 1.50 -13.00
N ARG A 231 -5.33 0.40 -13.15
CA ARG A 231 -5.67 -0.90 -12.55
C ARG A 231 -5.83 -0.80 -11.04
N TYR A 232 -4.86 -0.22 -10.35
CA TYR A 232 -4.90 -0.09 -8.90
C TYR A 232 -5.91 0.97 -8.43
N ALA A 233 -6.22 1.99 -9.25
CA ALA A 233 -7.35 2.89 -9.01
C ALA A 233 -8.70 2.18 -9.10
N ILE A 234 -8.89 1.29 -10.08
CA ILE A 234 -10.12 0.48 -10.16
C ILE A 234 -10.26 -0.42 -8.94
N ILE A 235 -9.18 -1.14 -8.57
CA ILE A 235 -9.19 -2.01 -7.39
C ILE A 235 -9.48 -1.21 -6.12
N GLY A 236 -8.83 -0.06 -5.92
CA GLY A 236 -9.05 0.81 -4.78
C GLY A 236 -10.49 1.33 -4.71
N PHE A 237 -11.08 1.70 -5.86
CA PHE A 237 -12.46 2.17 -5.94
C PHE A 237 -13.48 1.05 -5.67
N VAL A 238 -13.24 -0.15 -6.21
CA VAL A 238 -14.07 -1.33 -5.93
C VAL A 238 -14.09 -1.61 -4.44
N LEU A 239 -12.91 -1.61 -3.80
CA LEU A 239 -12.77 -1.84 -2.36
C LEU A 239 -13.43 -0.73 -1.53
N GLY A 240 -13.21 0.53 -1.91
CA GLY A 240 -13.67 1.70 -1.14
C GLY A 240 -15.16 2.04 -1.31
N TYR A 241 -15.79 1.66 -2.42
CA TYR A 241 -17.17 2.07 -2.74
C TYR A 241 -18.08 0.92 -3.18
N LEU A 242 -17.70 0.17 -4.22
CA LEU A 242 -18.60 -0.83 -4.80
C LEU A 242 -18.90 -1.97 -3.83
N VAL A 243 -17.89 -2.44 -3.10
CA VAL A 243 -18.04 -3.50 -2.10
C VAL A 243 -19.00 -3.05 -0.97
N PRO A 244 -18.77 -1.90 -0.29
CA PRO A 244 -19.74 -1.35 0.67
C PRO A 244 -21.15 -1.16 0.09
N LEU A 245 -21.27 -0.65 -1.15
CA LEU A 245 -22.55 -0.44 -1.81
C LEU A 245 -23.33 -1.75 -2.00
N ILE A 246 -22.64 -2.81 -2.41
CA ILE A 246 -23.22 -4.15 -2.55
C ILE A 246 -23.69 -4.65 -1.18
N PHE A 247 -22.89 -4.49 -0.12
CA PHE A 247 -23.28 -4.94 1.22
C PHE A 247 -24.50 -4.21 1.76
N VAL A 248 -24.60 -2.89 1.57
CA VAL A 248 -25.80 -2.15 1.99
C VAL A 248 -27.05 -2.67 1.28
N LYS A 249 -26.96 -3.04 -0.01
CA LYS A 249 -28.09 -3.63 -0.74
C LYS A 249 -28.43 -5.04 -0.27
N LEU A 250 -27.42 -5.89 -0.05
CA LEU A 250 -27.60 -7.27 0.42
C LEU A 250 -28.18 -7.33 1.84
N ASN A 251 -27.66 -6.50 2.75
CA ASN A 251 -28.09 -6.50 4.15
C ASN A 251 -29.48 -5.88 4.35
N LYS A 252 -29.97 -5.06 3.41
CA LYS A 252 -31.36 -4.54 3.41
C LYS A 252 -32.42 -5.58 3.08
N ILE A 253 -32.03 -6.76 2.60
CA ILE A 253 -32.94 -7.87 2.28
C ILE A 253 -33.27 -8.67 3.55
N GLN A 254 -32.67 -8.33 4.70
CA GLN A 254 -33.05 -8.83 6.03
C GLN A 254 -34.17 -8.02 6.66
#